data_AF-A0A537VVR0-F1
#
_entry.id   AF-A0A537VVR0-F1
#
_cell.length_a   1.000
_cell.length_b   1.000
_cell.length_c   1.000
_cell.angle_alpha   90.00
_cell.angle_beta   90.00
_cell.angle_gamma   90.00
#
_symmetry.space_group_name_H-M   'P 1'
#
loop_
_entity.id
_entity.type
_entity.pdbx_description
1 polymer ?
#
loop_
_entity_poly.entity_id
_entity_poly.type
_entity_poly.pdbx_seq_one_letter_code
_entity_poly.pdbx_strand_id
1 'polypeptide(L)'
;MDLRRDDGRDLQQLRRRLHRRYGGGLMDLRETPGEAAFRTDLRAWLEQNAPPPPHPGRGSDEWHPFHRAWHRKLHDAGYAGLSWPVEYGGRGGTPSQQVIFEEELGRAGAPGLANHLGIF
;
A
#
# COMPACT_ATOMS: atom_id res chain seq x y z
N MET A 1 -25.42 -35.90 -13.48
CA MET A 1 -24.10 -36.49 -13.18
C MET A 1 -23.35 -36.52 -14.49
N ASP A 2 -22.24 -35.86 -14.73
CA ASP A 2 -21.26 -35.25 -13.84
C ASP A 2 -20.42 -34.28 -14.70
N LEU A 3 -20.51 -32.97 -14.44
CA LEU A 3 -19.66 -31.95 -15.06
C LEU A 3 -18.87 -31.27 -13.94
N ARG A 4 -17.96 -32.02 -13.33
CA ARG A 4 -16.86 -31.47 -12.54
C ARG A 4 -15.59 -32.23 -12.86
N ARG A 5 -14.62 -31.50 -13.43
CA ARG A 5 -13.15 -31.65 -13.37
C ARG A 5 -12.48 -31.63 -14.74
N ASP A 6 -12.22 -30.45 -15.30
CA ASP A 6 -10.93 -30.21 -16.00
C ASP A 6 -10.54 -28.72 -16.24
N ASP A 7 -11.15 -27.73 -15.58
CA ASP A 7 -10.93 -26.30 -15.92
C ASP A 7 -9.59 -25.69 -15.44
N GLY A 8 -8.88 -26.32 -14.49
CA GLY A 8 -7.68 -25.72 -13.87
C GLY A 8 -6.40 -25.80 -14.71
N ARG A 9 -6.27 -26.87 -15.51
CA ARG A 9 -5.09 -27.11 -16.36
C ARG A 9 -5.16 -26.35 -17.67
N ASP A 10 -6.37 -26.03 -18.12
CA ASP A 10 -6.61 -25.31 -19.36
C ASP A 10 -6.32 -23.82 -19.20
N LEU A 11 -6.70 -23.20 -18.08
CA LEU A 11 -6.38 -21.80 -17.79
C LEU A 11 -4.86 -21.55 -17.68
N GLN A 12 -4.11 -22.46 -17.06
CA GLN A 12 -2.65 -22.35 -16.98
C GLN A 12 -1.96 -22.51 -18.34
N GLN A 13 -2.54 -23.32 -19.23
CA GLN A 13 -2.05 -23.51 -20.59
C GLN A 13 -2.43 -22.35 -21.50
N LEU A 14 -3.66 -21.85 -21.39
CA LEU A 14 -4.17 -20.69 -22.07
C LEU A 14 -3.37 -19.43 -21.70
N ARG A 15 -3.04 -19.26 -20.41
CA ARG A 15 -2.18 -18.18 -19.90
C ARG A 15 -0.79 -18.21 -20.54
N ARG A 16 -0.18 -19.39 -20.68
CA ARG A 16 1.11 -19.57 -21.36
C ARG A 16 1.05 -19.32 -22.87
N ARG A 17 -0.09 -19.62 -23.51
CA ARG A 17 -0.30 -19.41 -24.96
C ARG A 17 -0.54 -17.93 -25.28
N LEU A 18 -1.30 -17.22 -24.44
CA LEU A 18 -1.56 -15.78 -24.60
C LEU A 18 -0.27 -14.96 -24.40
N HIS A 19 0.58 -15.35 -23.45
CA HIS A 19 1.89 -14.72 -23.19
C HIS A 19 2.88 -14.81 -24.38
N ARG A 20 2.66 -15.74 -25.32
CA ARG A 20 3.56 -16.00 -26.46
C ARG A 20 3.10 -15.34 -27.76
N ARG A 21 1.82 -15.00 -27.89
CA ARG A 21 1.19 -14.49 -29.13
C ARG A 21 1.02 -12.97 -29.14
N TYR A 22 0.85 -12.37 -27.98
CA TYR A 22 0.87 -10.92 -27.81
C TYR A 22 2.15 -10.61 -27.02
N GLY A 23 3.11 -9.90 -27.60
CA GLY A 23 4.32 -9.43 -26.92
C GLY A 23 4.07 -8.41 -25.79
N GLY A 24 2.87 -8.42 -25.21
CA GLY A 24 2.48 -7.70 -24.01
C GLY A 24 2.10 -8.74 -22.96
N GLY A 25 3.01 -8.96 -22.01
CA GLY A 25 2.86 -9.94 -20.94
C GLY A 25 1.56 -9.72 -20.16
N LEU A 26 0.88 -10.82 -19.87
CA LEU A 26 -0.19 -10.87 -18.88
C LEU A 26 0.23 -10.11 -17.60
N MET A 27 -0.49 -9.05 -17.20
CA MET A 27 -0.21 -8.33 -15.94
C MET A 27 -0.24 -9.31 -14.76
N ASP A 28 0.88 -9.42 -14.05
CA ASP A 28 0.99 -10.20 -12.82
C ASP A 28 0.84 -9.26 -11.62
N LEU A 29 -0.35 -9.27 -11.01
CA LEU A 29 -0.71 -8.39 -9.88
C LEU A 29 -0.47 -9.07 -8.52
N ARG A 30 0.24 -10.20 -8.51
CA ARG A 30 0.56 -10.90 -7.26
C ARG A 30 1.72 -10.17 -6.58
N GLU A 31 1.60 -10.00 -5.27
CA GLU A 31 2.71 -9.49 -4.47
C GLU A 31 3.93 -10.42 -4.59
N THR A 32 5.08 -9.81 -4.76
CA THR A 32 6.36 -10.46 -4.58
C THR A 32 6.59 -10.78 -3.09
N PRO A 33 7.50 -11.72 -2.75
CA PRO A 33 7.84 -11.98 -1.34
C PRO A 33 8.33 -10.73 -0.58
N GLY A 34 9.01 -9.80 -1.27
CA GLY A 34 9.46 -8.53 -0.67
C GLY A 34 8.32 -7.56 -0.37
N GLU A 35 7.32 -7.50 -1.26
CA GLU A 35 6.08 -6.72 -1.04
C GLU A 35 5.25 -7.30 0.11
N ALA A 36 5.11 -8.63 0.18
CA ALA A 36 4.42 -9.30 1.28
C ALA A 36 5.12 -9.05 2.63
N ALA A 37 6.47 -9.11 2.67
CA ALA A 37 7.23 -8.78 3.87
C ALA A 37 7.04 -7.31 4.28
N PHE A 38 7.08 -6.37 3.33
CA PHE A 38 6.80 -4.96 3.59
C PHE A 38 5.40 -4.76 4.18
N ARG A 39 4.38 -5.45 3.65
CA ARG A 39 3.02 -5.40 4.21
C ARG A 39 3.00 -5.87 5.66
N THR A 40 3.64 -6.99 5.96
CA THR A 40 3.72 -7.54 7.33
C THR A 40 4.36 -6.55 8.29
N ASP A 41 5.51 -5.97 7.92
CA ASP A 41 6.22 -5.01 8.76
C ASP A 41 5.41 -3.73 8.97
N LEU A 42 4.83 -3.18 7.91
CA LEU A 42 3.99 -1.99 7.98
C LEU A 42 2.77 -2.22 8.87
N ARG A 43 2.11 -3.37 8.72
CA ARG A 43 0.95 -3.74 9.54
C ARG A 43 1.31 -3.77 11.01
N ALA A 44 2.39 -4.45 11.38
CA ALA A 44 2.85 -4.52 12.75
C ALA A 44 3.19 -3.13 13.30
N TRP A 45 3.79 -2.26 12.48
CA TRP A 45 4.08 -0.88 12.87
C TRP A 45 2.79 -0.07 13.08
N LEU A 46 1.81 -0.19 12.19
CA LEU A 46 0.53 0.51 12.30
C LEU A 46 -0.26 0.07 13.53
N GLU A 47 -0.29 -1.23 13.84
CA GLU A 47 -0.94 -1.76 15.05
C GLU A 47 -0.36 -1.17 16.34
N GLN A 48 0.92 -0.79 16.34
CA GLN A 48 1.60 -0.20 17.50
C GLN A 48 1.53 1.33 17.53
N ASN A 49 1.41 1.99 16.37
CA ASN A 49 1.66 3.44 16.25
C ASN A 49 0.46 4.27 15.79
N ALA A 50 -0.49 3.66 15.07
CA ALA A 50 -1.65 4.36 14.54
C ALA A 50 -2.53 4.89 15.69
N PRO A 51 -2.95 6.15 15.64
CA PRO A 51 -3.90 6.66 16.62
C PRO A 51 -5.25 5.93 16.46
N PRO A 52 -5.91 5.55 17.56
CA PRO A 52 -7.20 4.89 17.50
C PRO A 52 -8.30 5.87 17.05
N PRO A 53 -9.33 5.42 16.33
CA PRO A 53 -10.50 6.25 16.02
C PRO A 53 -11.38 6.50 17.27
N PRO A 54 -12.22 7.55 17.28
CA PRO A 54 -12.41 8.53 16.21
C PRO A 54 -11.32 9.61 16.18
N HIS A 55 -11.02 10.10 14.97
CA HIS A 55 -10.07 11.20 14.77
C HIS A 55 -10.80 12.55 14.83
N PRO A 56 -10.11 13.66 15.18
CA PRO A 56 -10.70 14.99 15.13
C PRO A 56 -11.28 15.32 13.75
N GLY A 57 -12.48 15.87 13.72
CA GLY A 57 -13.12 16.32 12.49
C GLY A 57 -12.35 17.46 11.82
N ARG A 58 -12.37 17.53 10.48
CA ARG A 58 -11.78 18.64 9.74
C ARG A 58 -12.39 19.97 10.19
N GLY A 59 -11.53 20.95 10.48
CA GLY A 59 -11.93 22.29 10.92
C GLY A 59 -12.05 22.47 12.43
N SER A 60 -11.85 21.41 13.23
CA SER A 60 -11.68 21.57 14.68
C SER A 60 -10.30 22.13 15.02
N ASP A 61 -10.18 22.78 16.18
CA ASP A 61 -8.91 23.29 16.70
C ASP A 61 -7.87 22.16 16.90
N GLU A 62 -8.34 20.94 17.14
CA GLU A 62 -7.49 19.75 17.34
C GLU A 62 -7.01 19.11 16.02
N TRP A 63 -7.64 19.43 14.88
CA TRP A 63 -7.35 18.77 13.61
C TRP A 63 -5.89 18.92 13.17
N HIS A 64 -5.37 20.15 13.16
CA HIS A 64 -3.99 20.43 12.77
C HIS A 64 -2.94 19.81 13.70
N PRO A 65 -3.00 19.98 15.04
CA PRO A 65 -2.01 19.38 15.93
C PRO A 65 -2.05 17.84 15.88
N PHE A 66 -3.23 17.24 15.78
CA PHE A 66 -3.38 15.79 15.62
C PHE A 66 -2.70 15.28 14.34
N HIS A 67 -3.03 15.86 13.19
CA HIS A 67 -2.45 15.45 11.91
C HIS A 67 -0.95 15.74 11.83
N ARG A 68 -0.45 16.80 12.46
CA ARG A 68 0.99 17.09 12.56
C ARG A 68 1.72 16.03 13.37
N ALA A 69 1.18 15.61 14.51
CA ALA A 69 1.75 14.56 15.34
C ALA A 69 1.78 13.21 14.59
N TRP A 70 0.69 12.89 13.87
CA TRP A 70 0.63 11.70 13.03
C TRP A 70 1.66 11.72 11.90
N HIS A 71 1.77 12.84 11.18
CA HIS A 71 2.79 13.04 10.15
C HIS A 71 4.21 12.91 10.68
N ARG A 72 4.49 13.40 11.89
CA ARG A 72 5.80 13.23 12.52
C ARG A 72 6.14 11.75 12.71
N LYS A 73 5.20 10.95 13.24
CA LYS A 73 5.40 9.49 13.39
C LYS A 73 5.70 8.81 12.05
N LEU A 74 4.92 9.14 11.01
CA LEU A 74 5.14 8.61 9.67
C LEU A 74 6.48 9.04 9.07
N HIS A 75 6.89 10.28 9.28
CA HIS A 75 8.18 10.79 8.85
C HIS A 75 9.32 10.04 9.55
N ASP A 76 9.25 9.89 10.87
CA ASP A 76 10.31 9.27 11.66
C ASP A 76 10.46 7.77 11.35
N ALA A 77 9.38 7.11 10.91
CA ALA A 77 9.40 5.74 10.40
C ALA A 77 9.75 5.63 8.88
N GLY A 78 9.92 6.76 8.18
CA GLY A 78 10.25 6.80 6.76
C GLY A 78 9.08 6.53 5.81
N TYR A 79 7.84 6.58 6.29
CA TYR A 79 6.63 6.38 5.48
C TYR A 79 6.10 7.67 4.85
N ALA A 80 6.39 8.85 5.43
CA ALA A 80 5.93 10.13 4.86
C ALA A 80 6.54 10.44 3.49
N GLY A 81 7.76 9.96 3.23
CA GLY A 81 8.49 10.08 1.95
C GLY A 81 8.69 8.73 1.28
N LEU A 82 7.75 7.78 1.44
CA LEU A 82 7.92 6.39 1.01
C LEU A 82 8.38 6.28 -0.45
N SER A 83 7.72 6.95 -1.39
CA SER A 83 8.01 6.87 -2.83
C SER A 83 9.06 7.87 -3.32
N TRP A 84 9.53 8.78 -2.46
CA TRP A 84 10.53 9.77 -2.86
C TRP A 84 11.92 9.11 -2.96
N PRO A 85 12.75 9.49 -3.95
CA PRO A 85 14.12 9.02 -4.03
C PRO A 85 14.93 9.33 -2.77
N VAL A 86 15.93 8.49 -2.50
CA VAL A 86 16.75 8.58 -1.28
C VAL A 86 17.60 9.86 -1.28
N GLU A 87 18.05 10.32 -2.44
CA GLU A 87 18.79 11.58 -2.60
C GLU A 87 18.00 12.82 -2.17
N TYR A 88 16.66 12.72 -2.08
CA TYR A 88 15.78 13.77 -1.58
C TYR A 88 15.28 13.49 -0.15
N GLY A 89 15.90 12.52 0.55
CA GLY A 89 15.53 12.14 1.93
C GLY A 89 14.31 11.21 2.02
N GLY A 90 13.87 10.63 0.90
CA GLY A 90 12.81 9.62 0.88
C GLY A 90 13.31 8.20 1.12
N ARG A 91 12.41 7.22 1.01
CA ARG A 91 12.72 5.79 1.22
C ARG A 91 13.02 5.03 -0.09
N GLY A 92 12.79 5.65 -1.25
CA GLY A 92 12.99 5.01 -2.56
C GLY A 92 12.04 3.82 -2.81
N GLY A 93 10.86 3.85 -2.19
CA GLY A 93 9.87 2.78 -2.27
C GLY A 93 9.24 2.66 -3.66
N THR A 94 8.84 1.44 -4.01
CA THR A 94 8.23 1.13 -5.31
C THR A 94 6.77 1.58 -5.38
N PRO A 95 6.17 1.72 -6.59
CA PRO A 95 4.74 1.98 -6.72
C PRO A 95 3.87 0.93 -6.01
N SER A 96 4.23 -0.35 -6.06
CA SER A 96 3.53 -1.40 -5.32
C SER A 96 3.58 -1.19 -3.81
N GLN A 97 4.73 -0.78 -3.27
CA GLN A 97 4.84 -0.47 -1.83
C GLN A 97 3.98 0.73 -1.43
N GLN A 98 3.82 1.73 -2.31
CA GLN A 98 2.90 2.83 -2.06
C GLN A 98 1.44 2.34 -2.02
N VAL A 99 1.03 1.45 -2.93
CA VAL A 99 -0.31 0.83 -2.90
C VAL A 99 -0.53 0.05 -1.61
N ILE A 100 0.42 -0.80 -1.22
CA ILE A 100 0.37 -1.56 0.03
C ILE A 100 0.25 -0.63 1.24
N PHE A 101 0.96 0.51 1.22
CA PHE A 101 0.89 1.50 2.28
C PHE A 101 -0.50 2.10 2.45
N GLU A 102 -1.11 2.53 1.35
CA GLU A 102 -2.47 3.10 1.35
C GLU A 102 -3.52 2.07 1.80
N GLU A 103 -3.40 0.82 1.36
CA GLU A 103 -4.29 -0.27 1.77
C GLU A 103 -4.20 -0.59 3.26
N GLU A 104 -2.99 -0.65 3.83
CA GLU A 104 -2.82 -0.93 5.26
C GLU A 104 -3.24 0.26 6.13
N LEU A 105 -3.05 1.51 5.70
CA LEU A 105 -3.62 2.68 6.37
C LEU A 105 -5.16 2.58 6.43
N GLY A 106 -5.79 2.26 5.30
CA GLY A 106 -7.23 2.05 5.21
C GLY A 106 -7.71 0.92 6.12
N ARG A 107 -7.02 -0.23 6.09
CA ARG A 107 -7.31 -1.37 6.97
C ARG A 107 -7.22 -1.00 8.46
N ALA A 108 -6.21 -0.24 8.85
CA ALA A 108 -6.01 0.18 10.24
C ALA A 108 -6.99 1.27 10.68
N GLY A 109 -7.75 1.88 9.76
CA GLY A 109 -8.53 3.09 10.04
C GLY A 109 -7.64 4.26 10.45
N ALA A 110 -6.36 4.23 10.05
CA ALA A 110 -5.39 5.26 10.39
C ALA A 110 -5.70 6.56 9.64
N PRO A 111 -5.33 7.74 10.19
CA PRO A 111 -5.52 8.98 9.48
C PRO A 111 -4.72 8.96 8.17
N GLY A 112 -5.33 9.46 7.08
CA GLY A 112 -4.59 9.67 5.84
C GLY A 112 -3.48 10.71 6.00
N LEU A 113 -2.60 10.78 5.01
CA LEU A 113 -1.65 11.89 4.92
C LEU A 113 -2.43 13.20 4.76
N ALA A 114 -2.22 14.15 5.67
CA ALA A 114 -2.82 15.48 5.68
C ALA A 114 -2.50 16.29 4.41
N ASN A 115 -1.47 15.89 3.63
CA ASN A 115 -1.08 16.53 2.38
C ASN A 115 -0.62 15.49 1.32
N HIS A 116 -1.52 14.62 0.89
CA HIS A 116 -1.24 13.63 -0.17
C HIS A 116 -0.76 14.26 -1.50
N LEU A 117 -1.17 15.49 -1.83
CA LEU A 117 -0.86 16.11 -3.13
C LEU A 117 0.35 17.06 -3.13
N GLY A 118 0.89 17.42 -1.95
CA GLY A 118 2.02 18.35 -1.86
C GLY A 118 1.70 19.81 -2.24
N ILE A 119 0.42 20.17 -2.40
CA ILE A 119 0.00 21.51 -2.85
C ILE A 119 -0.59 22.25 -1.64
N PHE A 120 -0.02 23.41 -1.33
CA PHE A 120 -0.54 24.39 -0.36
C PHE A 120 -1.29 25.49 -1.10
#